data_AF-A0A0S7YWT5-F1
#
_entry.id   AF-A0A0S7YWT5-F1
#
_cell.length_a   1.000
_cell.length_b   1.000
_cell.length_c   1.000
_cell.angle_alpha   90.00
_cell.angle_beta   90.00
_cell.angle_gamma   90.00
#
_symmetry.space_group_name_H-M   'P 1'
#
loop_
_entity.id
_entity.type
_entity.pdbx_description
1 polymer ?
#
loop_
_entity_poly.entity_id
_entity_poly.type
_entity_poly.pdbx_seq_one_letter_code
_entity_poly.pdbx_strand_id
1 'polypeptide(L)'
;RAMAGRIKDAIAGGLDLPQVADSFELRMQRVDPFTLLNPGPALQGAPEAIGAAFGGTLGRPSGPYETEFAIFFVEPVQWSFADAEAFEAQKEQMHATLIQQARQSRLQLILSALRSEADVVDRRQELEEARRKAQQAVGQ
;
A
#
# COMPACT_ATOMS: atom_id res chain seq x y z
N ARG A 1 -12.45 18.59 19.93
CA ARG A 1 -12.59 19.79 19.06
C ARG A 1 -12.16 21.10 19.73
N ALA A 2 -12.78 21.56 20.83
CA ALA A 2 -12.36 22.82 21.48
C ALA A 2 -10.87 22.86 21.90
N MET A 3 -10.31 21.73 22.36
CA MET A 3 -8.87 21.60 22.64
C MET A 3 -8.00 21.75 21.39
N ALA A 4 -8.41 21.19 20.25
CA ALA A 4 -7.68 21.31 18.99
C ALA A 4 -7.61 22.75 18.48
N GLY A 5 -8.66 23.56 18.71
CA GLY A 5 -8.62 25.00 18.45
C GLY A 5 -7.54 25.71 19.27
N ARG A 6 -7.47 25.46 20.58
CA ARG A 6 -6.44 26.04 21.46
C ARG A 6 -5.02 25.63 21.06
N ILE A 7 -4.84 24.37 20.66
CA ILE A 7 -3.55 23.88 20.16
C ILE A 7 -3.15 24.59 18.86
N LYS A 8 -4.10 24.74 17.93
CA LYS A 8 -3.88 25.50 16.68
C LYS A 8 -3.44 26.93 16.96
N ASP A 9 -4.10 27.60 17.90
CA ASP A 9 -3.77 28.98 18.27
C ASP A 9 -2.39 29.07 18.94
N ALA A 10 -2.02 28.09 19.78
CA ALA A 10 -0.69 28.00 20.39
C ALA A 10 0.42 27.82 19.34
N ILE A 11 0.21 26.93 18.36
CA ILE A 11 1.13 26.73 17.23
C ILE A 11 1.23 28.01 16.39
N ALA A 12 0.10 28.69 16.12
CA ALA A 12 0.09 29.96 15.42
C ALA A 12 0.82 31.07 16.20
N GLY A 13 0.81 31.00 17.53
CA GLY A 13 1.58 31.85 18.44
C GLY A 13 3.08 31.55 18.49
N GLY A 14 3.54 30.51 17.77
CA GLY A 14 4.96 30.18 17.63
C GLY A 14 5.46 29.05 18.52
N LEU A 15 4.60 28.34 19.25
CA LEU A 15 5.01 27.16 20.00
C LEU A 15 5.29 25.98 19.05
N ASP A 16 6.33 25.21 19.35
CA ASP A 16 6.66 23.95 18.67
C ASP A 16 5.83 22.76 19.20
N LEU A 17 5.86 21.61 18.51
CA LEU A 17 5.10 20.42 18.96
C LEU A 17 5.50 19.92 20.36
N PRO A 18 6.79 19.87 20.74
CA PRO A 18 7.18 19.54 22.11
C PRO A 18 6.55 20.46 23.16
N GLN A 19 6.61 21.78 22.97
CA GLN A 19 6.04 22.76 23.90
C GLN A 19 4.52 22.63 24.01
N VAL A 20 3.85 22.41 22.88
CA VAL A 20 2.41 22.14 22.85
C VAL A 20 2.08 20.83 23.56
N ALA A 21 2.86 19.77 23.31
CA ALA A 21 2.64 18.48 23.95
C ALA A 21 2.73 18.60 25.49
N ASP A 22 3.74 19.31 25.99
CA ASP A 22 3.91 19.57 27.41
C ASP A 22 2.78 20.44 27.98
N SER A 23 2.40 21.51 27.28
CA SER A 23 1.35 22.46 27.73
C SER A 23 -0.05 21.86 27.80
N PHE A 24 -0.31 20.82 27.00
CA PHE A 24 -1.61 20.16 26.90
C PHE A 24 -1.59 18.70 27.40
N GLU A 25 -0.50 18.27 28.05
CA GLU A 25 -0.30 16.90 28.57
C GLU A 25 -0.51 15.80 27.50
N LEU A 26 -0.08 16.08 26.27
CA LEU A 26 -0.17 15.16 25.14
C LEU A 26 1.15 14.41 24.95
N ARG A 27 1.08 13.25 24.28
CA ARG A 27 2.28 12.53 23.84
C ARG A 27 2.60 12.89 22.39
N MET A 28 3.79 13.40 22.17
CA MET A 28 4.37 13.49 20.83
C MET A 28 4.95 12.13 20.42
N GLN A 29 4.64 11.69 19.21
CA GLN A 29 5.25 10.51 18.60
C GLN A 29 6.01 10.91 17.34
N ARG A 30 7.28 10.52 17.26
CA ARG A 30 8.04 10.57 16.01
C ARG A 30 7.72 9.32 15.19
N VAL A 31 7.42 9.51 13.92
CA VAL A 31 7.18 8.41 12.97
C VAL A 31 8.47 8.14 12.20
N ASP A 32 8.81 6.87 12.04
CA ASP A 32 9.94 6.43 11.21
C ASP A 32 9.73 6.81 9.74
N PRO A 33 10.78 6.84 8.91
CA PRO A 33 10.65 7.14 7.48
C PRO A 33 9.59 6.26 6.80
N PHE A 34 8.67 6.90 6.07
CA PHE A 34 7.55 6.22 5.42
C PHE A 34 7.28 6.80 4.03
N THR A 35 6.50 6.09 3.22
CA THR A 35 6.08 6.55 1.89
C THR A 35 4.56 6.76 1.85
N LEU A 36 4.06 7.49 0.85
CA LEU A 36 2.62 7.67 0.63
C LEU A 36 1.86 6.33 0.54
N LEU A 37 2.49 5.30 -0.04
CA LEU A 37 1.90 3.97 -0.23
C LEU A 37 2.08 3.04 0.97
N ASN A 38 3.03 3.33 1.84
CA ASN A 38 3.30 2.56 3.04
C ASN A 38 3.44 3.52 4.23
N PRO A 39 2.32 4.04 4.75
CA PRO A 39 2.35 4.94 5.89
C PRO A 39 2.80 4.20 7.16
N GLY A 40 3.50 4.91 8.03
CA GLY A 40 3.88 4.37 9.34
C GLY A 40 2.63 3.94 10.14
N PRO A 41 2.74 2.95 11.04
CA PRO A 41 1.60 2.39 11.77
C PRO A 41 0.74 3.45 12.49
N ALA A 42 1.35 4.51 13.00
CA ALA A 42 0.66 5.60 13.70
C ALA A 42 -0.23 6.47 12.79
N LEU A 43 -0.02 6.43 11.47
CA LEU A 43 -0.76 7.22 10.48
C LEU A 43 -1.69 6.36 9.62
N GLN A 44 -1.76 5.05 9.87
CA GLN A 44 -2.67 4.17 9.13
C GLN A 44 -4.12 4.62 9.32
N GLY A 45 -4.83 4.79 8.20
CA GLY A 45 -6.21 5.29 8.19
C GLY A 45 -6.35 6.81 8.32
N ALA A 46 -5.26 7.59 8.36
CA ALA A 46 -5.30 9.06 8.48
C ALA A 46 -4.77 9.77 7.21
N PRO A 47 -5.51 9.72 6.08
CA PRO A 47 -5.02 10.26 4.80
C PRO A 47 -4.74 11.77 4.85
N GLU A 48 -5.48 12.54 5.63
CA GLU A 48 -5.26 13.98 5.83
C GLU A 48 -3.92 14.24 6.53
N ALA A 49 -3.60 13.45 7.56
CA ALA A 49 -2.34 13.55 8.29
C ALA A 49 -1.15 13.08 7.44
N ILE A 50 -1.35 12.02 6.64
CA ILE A 50 -0.35 11.57 5.65
C ILE A 50 -0.10 12.67 4.63
N GLY A 51 -1.15 13.25 4.04
CA GLY A 51 -1.02 14.34 3.07
C GLY A 51 -0.30 15.55 3.66
N ALA A 52 -0.58 15.90 4.91
CA ALA A 52 0.09 16.97 5.63
C ALA A 52 1.61 16.73 5.80
N ALA A 53 2.02 15.49 6.06
CA ALA A 53 3.44 15.15 6.19
C ALA A 53 4.24 15.38 4.89
N PHE A 54 3.60 15.19 3.74
CA PHE A 54 4.22 15.36 2.41
C PHE A 54 4.02 16.76 1.81
N GLY A 55 2.93 17.45 2.14
CA GLY A 55 2.59 18.78 1.60
C GLY A 55 2.92 19.95 2.54
N GLY A 56 3.32 19.67 3.78
CA GLY A 56 3.64 20.68 4.78
C GLY A 56 4.97 21.40 4.52
N THR A 57 5.33 22.31 5.43
CA THR A 57 6.65 22.94 5.42
C THR A 57 7.55 22.22 6.41
N LEU A 58 8.78 21.87 6.00
CA LEU A 58 9.77 21.23 6.88
C LEU A 58 10.00 22.06 8.15
N GLY A 59 9.99 21.38 9.30
CA GLY A 59 10.16 21.95 10.63
C GLY A 59 9.00 22.85 11.10
N ARG A 60 7.87 22.88 10.38
CA ARG A 60 6.72 23.68 10.76
C ARG A 60 5.52 22.79 11.07
N PRO A 61 5.01 22.79 12.31
CA PRO A 61 3.80 22.06 12.63
C PRO A 61 2.57 22.67 11.96
N SER A 62 1.67 21.80 11.52
CA SER A 62 0.40 22.16 10.90
C SER A 62 -0.75 21.26 11.40
N GLY A 63 -1.97 21.74 11.20
CA GLY A 63 -3.20 21.10 11.67
C GLY A 63 -4.24 22.14 12.09
N PRO A 64 -5.35 21.71 12.71
CA PRO A 64 -5.71 20.33 13.03
C PRO A 64 -6.18 19.55 11.79
N TYR A 65 -5.81 18.28 11.69
CA TYR A 65 -6.32 17.33 10.70
C TYR A 65 -7.30 16.36 11.39
N GLU A 66 -8.60 16.54 11.16
CA GLU A 66 -9.62 15.63 11.70
C GLU A 66 -9.69 14.36 10.84
N THR A 67 -9.59 13.20 11.48
CA THR A 67 -9.83 11.88 10.87
C THR A 67 -10.97 11.19 11.59
N GLU A 68 -11.37 10.01 11.12
CA GLU A 68 -12.46 9.24 11.73
C GLU A 68 -12.19 8.84 13.19
N PHE A 69 -10.93 8.74 13.60
CA PHE A 69 -10.54 8.22 14.92
C PHE A 69 -9.71 9.18 15.77
N ALA A 70 -9.10 10.23 15.19
CA ALA A 70 -8.27 11.16 15.94
C ALA A 70 -8.16 12.54 15.26
N ILE A 71 -7.59 13.51 15.98
CA ILE A 71 -7.19 14.80 15.43
C ILE A 71 -5.67 14.86 15.48
N PHE A 72 -5.04 15.07 14.33
CA PHE A 72 -3.58 15.10 14.20
C PHE A 72 -3.06 16.52 14.05
N PHE A 73 -1.88 16.72 14.63
CA PHE A 73 -0.98 17.83 14.31
C PHE A 73 0.31 17.20 13.82
N VAL A 74 0.80 17.66 12.67
CA VAL A 74 1.89 17.01 11.95
C VAL A 74 2.98 18.04 11.69
N GLU A 75 4.23 17.65 11.93
CA GLU A 75 5.41 18.45 11.60
C GLU A 75 6.33 17.61 10.69
N PRO A 76 6.51 18.00 9.43
CA PRO A 76 7.46 17.33 8.56
C PRO A 76 8.90 17.55 9.05
N VAL A 77 9.58 16.49 9.46
CA VAL A 77 10.95 16.59 10.02
C VAL A 77 12.02 16.60 8.93
N GLN A 78 11.90 15.69 7.97
CA GLN A 78 12.87 15.51 6.89
C GLN A 78 12.17 14.91 5.67
N TRP A 79 12.59 15.35 4.48
CA TRP A 79 12.21 14.71 3.22
C TRP A 79 13.41 14.01 2.61
N SER A 80 13.18 12.77 2.17
CA SER A 80 14.11 12.03 1.32
C SER A 80 13.48 11.92 -0.06
N PHE A 81 14.06 12.58 -1.04
CA PHE A 81 13.58 12.50 -2.42
C PHE A 81 14.02 11.18 -3.05
N ALA A 82 13.19 10.66 -3.95
CA ALA A 82 13.59 9.54 -4.78
C ALA A 82 14.68 10.01 -5.76
N ASP A 83 15.64 9.13 -6.04
CA ASP A 83 16.68 9.37 -7.03
C ASP A 83 16.08 9.24 -8.43
N ALA A 84 15.91 10.39 -9.10
CA ALA A 84 15.34 10.47 -10.44
C ALA A 84 16.27 9.83 -11.49
N GLU A 85 17.59 9.91 -11.33
CA GLU A 85 18.53 9.33 -12.28
C GLU A 85 18.53 7.80 -12.17
N ALA A 86 18.54 7.28 -10.94
CA ALA A 86 18.40 5.85 -10.69
C ALA A 86 17.04 5.31 -11.16
N PHE A 87 15.97 6.12 -11.06
CA PHE A 87 14.66 5.75 -11.59
C PHE A 87 14.66 5.67 -13.11
N GLU A 88 15.16 6.69 -13.81
CA GLU A 88 15.20 6.69 -15.28
C GLU A 88 16.06 5.54 -15.83
N ALA A 89 17.17 5.19 -15.16
CA ALA A 89 18.00 4.05 -15.52
C ALA A 89 17.27 2.69 -15.43
N GLN A 90 16.28 2.57 -14.54
CA GLN A 90 15.54 1.33 -14.30
C GLN A 90 14.14 1.31 -14.92
N LYS A 91 13.64 2.45 -15.39
CA LYS A 91 12.27 2.66 -15.86
C LYS A 91 11.84 1.68 -16.94
N GLU A 92 12.66 1.44 -17.95
CA GLU A 92 12.33 0.49 -19.02
C GLU A 92 12.23 -0.95 -18.52
N GLN A 93 13.10 -1.35 -17.59
CA GLN A 93 13.04 -2.66 -16.96
C GLN A 93 11.77 -2.81 -16.09
N MET A 94 11.44 -1.79 -15.29
CA MET A 94 10.22 -1.76 -14.49
C MET A 94 8.98 -1.84 -15.40
N HIS A 95 8.94 -1.05 -16.47
CA HIS A 95 7.85 -1.02 -17.43
C HIS A 95 7.66 -2.38 -18.13
N ALA A 96 8.75 -2.99 -18.62
CA ALA A 96 8.69 -4.31 -19.23
C ALA A 96 8.18 -5.39 -18.24
N THR A 97 8.62 -5.32 -16.98
CA THR A 97 8.16 -6.24 -15.92
C THR A 97 6.66 -6.10 -15.66
N LEU A 98 6.17 -4.87 -15.52
CA LEU A 98 4.74 -4.58 -15.31
C LEU A 98 3.89 -5.05 -16.49
N ILE A 99 4.35 -4.82 -17.72
CA ILE A 99 3.65 -5.31 -18.93
C ILE A 99 3.57 -6.84 -18.94
N GLN A 100 4.67 -7.52 -18.63
CA GLN A 100 4.68 -8.99 -18.61
C GLN A 100 3.74 -9.55 -17.54
N GLN A 101 3.75 -8.96 -16.34
CA GLN A 101 2.80 -9.31 -15.26
C GLN A 101 1.35 -9.10 -15.70
N ALA A 102 1.02 -7.94 -16.30
CA ALA A 102 -0.33 -7.65 -16.77
C ALA A 102 -0.80 -8.63 -17.85
N ARG A 103 0.08 -9.00 -18.80
CA ARG A 103 -0.20 -10.00 -19.84
C ARG A 103 -0.47 -11.38 -19.25
N GLN A 104 0.34 -11.82 -18.29
CA GLN A 104 0.15 -13.11 -17.61
C GLN A 104 -1.17 -13.15 -16.83
N SER A 105 -1.47 -12.11 -16.05
CA SER A 105 -2.75 -11.98 -15.34
C SER A 105 -3.95 -12.03 -16.28
N ARG A 106 -3.85 -11.38 -17.46
CA ARG A 106 -4.91 -11.42 -18.47
C ARG A 106 -5.13 -12.81 -19.06
N LEU A 107 -4.05 -13.53 -19.39
CA LEU A 107 -4.14 -14.90 -19.90
C LEU A 107 -4.77 -15.85 -18.89
N GLN A 108 -4.37 -15.76 -17.62
CA GLN A 108 -4.96 -16.55 -16.54
C GLN A 108 -6.46 -16.30 -16.41
N LEU A 109 -6.88 -15.04 -16.47
CA LEU A 109 -8.29 -14.66 -16.40
C LEU A 109 -9.09 -15.22 -17.59
N ILE A 110 -8.56 -15.13 -18.81
CA ILE A 110 -9.19 -15.68 -20.02
C ILE A 110 -9.30 -17.20 -19.94
N LEU A 111 -8.22 -17.90 -19.58
CA LEU A 111 -8.23 -19.36 -19.45
C LEU A 111 -9.19 -19.84 -18.35
N SER A 112 -9.28 -19.10 -17.25
CA SER A 112 -10.24 -19.38 -16.18
C SER A 112 -11.68 -19.22 -16.66
N ALA A 113 -11.98 -18.17 -17.42
CA ALA A 113 -13.31 -17.95 -17.99
C ALA A 113 -13.67 -19.05 -19.01
N LEU A 114 -12.76 -19.35 -19.95
CA LEU A 114 -12.96 -20.41 -20.95
C LEU A 114 -13.19 -21.78 -20.29
N ARG A 115 -12.44 -22.10 -19.23
CA ARG A 115 -12.63 -23.35 -18.48
C ARG A 115 -13.97 -23.37 -17.73
N SER A 116 -14.42 -22.24 -17.21
CA SER A 116 -15.71 -22.14 -16.51
C SER A 116 -16.91 -22.31 -17.44
N GLU A 117 -16.78 -21.92 -18.70
CA GLU A 117 -17.84 -22.04 -19.71
C GLU A 117 -17.80 -23.36 -20.49
N ALA A 118 -16.63 -24.01 -20.57
CA ALA A 118 -16.46 -25.25 -21.31
C ALA A 118 -17.02 -26.47 -20.55
N ASP A 119 -17.82 -27.28 -21.23
CA ASP A 119 -18.18 -28.62 -20.77
C ASP A 119 -17.02 -29.60 -21.06
N VAL A 120 -16.13 -29.77 -20.07
CA VAL A 120 -14.93 -30.61 -20.19
C VAL A 120 -15.19 -31.98 -19.56
N VAL A 121 -15.38 -33.00 -20.40
CA VAL A 121 -15.47 -34.40 -19.97
C VAL A 121 -14.08 -35.03 -19.95
N ASP A 122 -13.54 -35.28 -18.75
CA ASP A 122 -12.25 -35.93 -18.56
C ASP A 122 -12.37 -37.46 -18.61
N ARG A 123 -11.87 -38.06 -19.69
CA ARG A 123 -11.90 -39.53 -19.91
C ARG A 123 -10.55 -40.21 -19.70
N ARG A 124 -9.62 -39.58 -18.97
CA ARG A 124 -8.28 -40.18 -18.76
C ARG A 124 -8.35 -41.54 -18.06
N GLN A 125 -9.23 -41.69 -17.07
CA GLN A 125 -9.42 -42.96 -16.37
C GLN A 125 -9.95 -44.07 -17.29
N GLU A 126 -10.92 -43.76 -18.15
CA GLU A 126 -11.45 -44.71 -19.15
C GLU A 126 -10.33 -45.22 -20.07
N LEU A 127 -9.42 -44.33 -20.47
CA LEU A 127 -8.28 -44.67 -21.32
C LEU A 127 -7.23 -45.54 -20.60
N GLU A 128 -6.96 -45.27 -19.32
CA GLU A 128 -6.05 -46.07 -18.50
C GLU A 128 -6.59 -47.48 -18.22
N GLU A 129 -7.89 -47.60 -17.99
CA GLU A 129 -8.57 -48.89 -17.85
C GLU A 129 -8.57 -49.69 -19.16
N ALA A 130 -8.85 -49.03 -20.29
CA ALA A 130 -8.78 -49.66 -21.60
C ALA A 130 -7.36 -50.17 -21.92
N ARG A 131 -6.32 -49.39 -21.58
CA ARG A 131 -4.92 -49.80 -21.73
C ARG A 131 -4.55 -50.99 -20.85
N ARG A 132 -4.97 -51.02 -19.59
CA ARG A 132 -4.74 -52.16 -18.70
C ARG A 132 -5.39 -53.43 -19.22
N LYS A 133 -6.64 -53.35 -19.68
CA LYS A 133 -7.36 -54.50 -20.27
C LYS A 133 -6.67 -55.01 -21.53
N ALA A 134 -6.21 -54.11 -22.40
CA ALA A 134 -5.47 -54.48 -23.62
C ALA A 134 -4.13 -55.17 -23.31
N GLN A 135 -3.40 -54.71 -22.30
CA GLN A 135 -2.13 -55.32 -21.88
C GLN A 135 -2.32 -56.71 -21.25
N GLN A 136 -3.41 -56.93 -20.52
CA GLN A 136 -3.75 -58.24 -19.96
C GLN A 136 -4.15 -59.25 -21.05
N ALA A 137 -4.73 -58.80 -22.15
CA ALA A 137 -5.12 -59.66 -23.28
C ALA A 137 -3.96 -60.08 -24.20
N VAL A 138 -2.83 -59.35 -24.19
CA VAL A 138 -1.64 -59.67 -25.00
C VAL A 138 -0.66 -60.59 -24.25
N GLY A 139 -0.80 -60.71 -22.93
CA GLY A 139 0.03 -61.57 -22.08
C GLY A 139 -0.52 -62.98 -21.82
N GLN A 140 -1.64 -63.36 -22.45
CA GLN A 140 -2.23 -64.70 -22.45
C GLN A 140 -2.04 -65.35 -23.83
#